data_AF-A0A7C3PWL2-F1
#
_entry.id   AF-A0A7C3PWL2-F1
#
_cell.length_a   1.000
_cell.length_b   1.000
_cell.length_c   1.000
_cell.angle_alpha   90.00
_cell.angle_beta   90.00
_cell.angle_gamma   90.00
#
_symmetry.space_group_name_H-M   'P 1'
#
loop_
_entity.id
_entity.type
_entity.pdbx_description
1 polymer ?
#
loop_
_entity_poly.entity_id
_entity_poly.type
_entity_poly.pdbx_seq_one_letter_code
_entity_poly.pdbx_strand_id
1 'polypeptide(L)' 'MAGTEQATAPPLLETVEEHLCRSTPRTRPDATAREIRRELLGKRFECASEVAVCKEGKLGGAVPLRSRPASMRCPTWRG' A
#
# COMPACT_ATOMS: atom_id res chain seq x y z
N MET A 1 -0.82 55.70 0.29
CA MET A 1 -0.15 54.49 -0.22
C MET A 1 -0.87 53.30 0.40
N ALA A 2 -1.74 52.63 -0.37
CA ALA A 2 -2.47 51.46 0.11
C ALA A 2 -1.58 50.22 -0.13
N GLY A 3 -1.13 49.59 0.96
CA GLY A 3 -0.42 48.33 0.89
C GLY A 3 -1.40 47.24 0.48
N THR A 4 -1.10 46.56 -0.62
CA THR A 4 -1.78 45.31 -0.99
C THR A 4 -1.36 44.23 -0.01
N GLU A 5 -2.19 43.96 0.99
CA GLU A 5 -2.15 42.72 1.76
C GLU A 5 -2.45 41.58 0.79
N GLN A 6 -1.39 40.92 0.33
CA GLN A 6 -1.46 39.72 -0.46
C GLN A 6 -1.95 38.61 0.47
N ALA A 7 -3.27 38.39 0.47
CA ALA A 7 -3.92 37.33 1.21
C ALA A 7 -3.26 36.00 0.84
N THR A 8 -2.39 35.50 1.72
CA THR A 8 -1.85 34.15 1.63
C THR A 8 -3.01 33.22 1.92
N ALA A 9 -3.48 32.51 0.90
CA ALA A 9 -4.49 31.47 1.06
C ALA A 9 -4.00 30.49 2.14
N PRO A 10 -4.86 30.08 3.09
CA PRO A 10 -4.47 29.11 4.09
C PRO A 10 -3.99 27.83 3.39
N PRO A 11 -2.97 27.12 3.93
CA PRO A 11 -2.54 25.86 3.35
C PRO A 11 -3.75 24.93 3.29
N LEU A 12 -4.16 24.56 2.09
CA LEU A 12 -5.11 23.47 1.88
C LEU A 12 -4.46 22.25 2.52
N LEU A 13 -4.99 21.83 3.66
CA LEU A 13 -4.64 20.54 4.25
C LEU A 13 -5.21 19.50 3.28
N GLU A 14 -4.41 19.09 2.30
CA GLU A 14 -4.71 17.99 1.40
C GLU A 14 -5.10 16.79 2.27
N THR A 15 -6.30 16.26 2.04
CA THR A 15 -6.80 15.17 2.86
C THR A 15 -5.99 13.91 2.55
N VAL A 16 -5.80 13.03 3.54
CA VAL A 16 -5.11 11.74 3.32
C VAL A 16 -5.74 10.95 2.17
N GLU A 17 -7.04 11.14 1.95
CA GLU A 17 -7.84 10.52 0.90
C GLU A 17 -7.39 10.89 -0.53
N GLU A 18 -6.89 12.11 -0.72
CA GLU A 18 -6.39 12.60 -2.02
C GLU A 18 -5.10 11.87 -2.44
N HIS A 19 -4.37 11.32 -1.48
CA HIS A 19 -3.08 10.62 -1.68
C HIS A 19 -3.20 9.09 -1.63
N LEU A 20 -4.42 8.55 -1.45
CA LEU A 20 -4.63 7.10 -1.38
C LEU A 20 -4.49 6.44 -2.76
N CYS A 21 -3.57 5.48 -2.88
CA CYS A 21 -3.55 4.57 -4.01
C CYS A 21 -4.80 3.67 -3.98
N ARG A 22 -5.61 3.72 -5.04
CA ARG A 22 -6.85 2.93 -5.13
C ARG A 22 -6.57 1.53 -5.67
N SER A 23 -5.65 1.43 -6.62
CA SER A 23 -5.18 0.17 -7.19
C SER A 23 -3.89 -0.30 -6.52
N THR A 24 -4.03 -1.05 -5.42
CA THR A 24 -2.94 -1.71 -4.72
C THR A 24 -3.08 -3.23 -4.79
N PRO A 25 -1.98 -3.98 -4.94
CA PRO A 25 -2.02 -5.44 -4.95
C PRO A 25 -2.42 -5.97 -3.57
N ARG A 26 -3.37 -6.91 -3.56
CA ARG A 26 -3.94 -7.51 -2.35
C ARG A 26 -3.91 -9.03 -2.46
N THR A 27 -3.75 -9.71 -1.33
CA THR A 27 -3.84 -11.16 -1.24
C THR A 27 -4.46 -11.60 0.08
N ARG A 28 -4.77 -12.89 0.20
CA ARG A 28 -5.30 -13.51 1.43
C ARG A 28 -4.15 -14.05 2.30
N PRO A 29 -4.32 -14.14 3.62
CA PRO A 29 -3.26 -14.63 4.52
C PRO A 29 -2.85 -16.09 4.28
N ASP A 30 -3.71 -16.89 3.66
CA ASP A 30 -3.49 -18.30 3.31
C ASP A 30 -2.92 -18.51 1.89
N ALA A 31 -2.77 -17.44 1.10
CA ALA A 31 -2.28 -17.53 -0.26
C ALA A 31 -0.79 -17.90 -0.31
N THR A 32 -0.46 -18.84 -1.19
CA THR A 32 0.93 -19.22 -1.45
C THR A 32 1.64 -18.19 -2.33
N ALA A 33 2.97 -18.13 -2.24
CA ALA A 33 3.77 -17.25 -3.10
C ALA A 33 3.56 -17.52 -4.60
N ARG A 34 3.22 -18.76 -4.98
CA ARG A 34 2.91 -19.11 -6.38
C ARG A 34 1.59 -18.49 -6.83
N GLU A 35 0.56 -18.55 -5.99
CA GLU A 35 -0.75 -17.96 -6.27
C GLU A 35 -0.65 -16.44 -6.35
N ILE A 36 0.03 -15.81 -5.37
CA ILE A 36 0.28 -14.36 -5.36
C ILE A 36 0.96 -13.95 -6.67
N ARG A 37 2.07 -14.61 -7.07
CA ARG A 37 2.75 -14.28 -8.33
C ARG A 37 1.84 -14.44 -9.54
N ARG A 38 1.05 -15.52 -9.60
CA ARG A 38 0.11 -15.76 -10.70
C ARG A 38 -0.95 -14.67 -10.79
N GLU A 39 -1.46 -14.20 -9.65
CA GLU A 39 -2.49 -13.16 -9.61
C GLU A 39 -1.97 -11.77 -9.97
N LEU A 40 -0.70 -11.49 -9.71
CA LEU A 40 -0.07 -10.21 -10.01
C LEU A 40 0.42 -10.10 -11.45
N LEU A 41 0.71 -11.24 -12.10
CA LEU A 41 1.19 -11.27 -13.48
C LEU A 41 0.22 -10.57 -14.44
N GLY A 42 0.75 -9.68 -15.27
CA GLY A 42 -0.01 -8.96 -16.30
C GLY A 42 -0.89 -7.82 -15.80
N LYS A 43 -0.92 -7.55 -14.49
CA LYS A 43 -1.69 -6.45 -13.90
C LYS A 43 -0.83 -5.21 -13.67
N ARG A 44 -1.46 -4.03 -13.75
CA ARG A 44 -0.86 -2.74 -13.40
C ARG A 44 -1.49 -2.23 -12.11
N PHE A 45 -0.64 -1.69 -11.24
CA PHE A 45 -1.03 -1.11 -9.95
C PHE A 45 -0.45 0.30 -9.87
N GLU A 46 -1.11 1.16 -9.10
CA GLU A 46 -0.60 2.51 -8.81
C GLU A 46 0.66 2.44 -7.94
N CYS A 47 0.72 1.44 -7.05
CA CYS A 47 1.90 1.10 -6.27
C CYS A 47 2.05 -0.42 -6.18
N ALA A 48 3.26 -0.94 -6.41
CA ALA A 48 3.56 -2.38 -6.38
C ALA A 48 4.84 -2.69 -5.57
N SER A 49 5.22 -1.83 -4.62
CA SER A 49 6.38 -2.10 -3.76
C SER A 49 6.10 -3.23 -2.76
N GLU A 50 4.86 -3.35 -2.35
CA GLU A 50 4.36 -4.31 -1.34
C GLU A 50 3.01 -4.87 -1.78
N VAL A 51 2.66 -6.05 -1.25
CA VAL A 51 1.34 -6.69 -1.39
C VAL A 51 0.64 -6.65 -0.05
N ALA A 52 -0.54 -6.04 0.01
CA ALA A 52 -1.36 -6.02 1.21
C ALA A 52 -1.97 -7.40 1.47
N VAL A 53 -1.85 -7.91 2.69
CA VAL A 53 -2.48 -9.15 3.15
C VAL A 53 -3.77 -8.80 3.86
N CYS A 54 -4.90 -9.20 3.32
CA CYS A 54 -6.22 -8.84 3.81
C CYS A 54 -7.10 -10.06 4.10
N LYS A 55 -7.92 -9.98 5.15
CA LYS A 55 -8.98 -10.94 5.47
C LYS A 55 -10.25 -10.19 5.83
N GLU A 56 -11.38 -10.54 5.22
CA GLU A 56 -12.69 -9.92 5.53
C GLU A 56 -12.68 -8.37 5.45
N GLY A 57 -11.98 -7.83 4.46
CA GLY A 57 -11.85 -6.37 4.26
C GLY A 57 -10.88 -5.67 5.22
N LYS A 58 -10.27 -6.39 6.16
CA LYS A 58 -9.30 -5.84 7.12
C LYS A 58 -7.87 -6.13 6.66
N LEU A 59 -7.00 -5.13 6.83
CA LEU A 59 -5.56 -5.28 6.62
C LEU A 59 -4.94 -6.05 7.78
N GLY A 60 -4.31 -7.18 7.49
CA GLY A 60 -3.56 -7.98 8.47
C GLY A 60 -2.05 -7.75 8.40
N GLY A 61 -1.53 -7.21 7.29
CA GLY A 61 -0.12 -6.90 7.11
C GLY A 61 0.23 -6.60 5.65
N ALA A 62 1.52 -6.46 5.35
CA ALA A 62 2.03 -6.27 3.99
C ALA A 62 3.31 -7.08 3.77
N VAL A 63 3.51 -7.56 2.54
CA VAL A 63 4.69 -8.33 2.14
C VAL A 63 5.40 -7.60 1.00
N PRO A 64 6.69 -7.26 1.13
CA PRO A 64 7.43 -6.59 0.07
C PRO A 64 7.61 -7.50 -1.15
N LEU A 65 7.38 -6.99 -2.37
CA LEU A 65 7.65 -7.73 -3.60
C LEU A 65 9.15 -7.89 -3.87
N ARG A 66 9.96 -6.95 -3.39
CA ARG A 66 11.43 -7.04 -3.43
C ARG A 66 11.93 -7.76 -2.20
N SER A 67 12.34 -9.01 -2.36
CA SER A 67 13.11 -9.72 -1.34
C SER A 67 14.55 -9.19 -1.39
N ARG A 68 14.93 -8.38 -0.40
CA ARG A 68 16.31 -8.47 0.09
C ARG A 68 16.44 -9.88 0.69
N PRO A 69 17.54 -10.63 0.48
CA PRO A 69 17.70 -11.93 1.11
C PRO A 69 17.91 -11.71 2.61
N ALA A 70 16.81 -11.60 3.35
CA ALA A 70 16.84 -11.70 4.79
C ALA A 70 16.71 -13.18 5.10
N SER A 71 17.70 -13.71 5.77
CA SER A 71 17.71 -14.99 6.50
C SER A 71 16.60 -15.12 7.57
N MET A 72 15.47 -14.46 7.39
CA MET A 72 14.37 -14.36 8.35
C MET A 72 13.21 -15.24 7.93
N ARG A 73 13.09 -16.32 8.70
CA ARG A 73 11.95 -17.23 8.82
C ARG A 73 10.64 -16.46 8.67
N CYS A 74 9.72 -16.98 7.85
CA CYS A 74 8.32 -16.61 7.91
C CYS A 74 7.88 -16.69 9.39
N PRO A 75 7.46 -15.58 10.02
CA PRO A 75 6.83 -15.69 11.33
C PRO A 75 5.53 -16.44 11.09
N THR A 76 5.45 -17.66 11.62
CA THR A 76 4.21 -18.41 11.69
C THR A 76 3.19 -17.54 12.42
N TRP A 77 2.25 -16.96 11.69
CA TRP A 77 1.09 -16.29 12.25
C TRP A 77 0.28 -17.36 13.01
N ARG A 78 0.23 -17.24 14.35
CA ARG A 78 -0.66 -18.02 15.21
C ARG A 78 -1.79 -17.11 15.67
N GLY A 79 -3.03 -17.60 15.47
CA GLY A 79 -4.23 -17.22 16.23
C GLY A 79 -4.86 -15.90 15.84
#